data_AF-A0A4Y4DW24-F1
#
_entry.id   AF-A0A4Y4DW24-F1
#
_cell.length_a   1.000
_cell.length_b   1.000
_cell.length_c   1.000
_cell.angle_alpha   90.00
_cell.angle_beta   90.00
_cell.angle_gamma   90.00
#
_symmetry.space_group_name_H-M   'P 1'
#
loop_
_entity.id
_entity.type
_entity.pdbx_description
1 polymer ?
#
loop_
_entity_poly.entity_id
_entity_poly.type
_entity_poly.pdbx_seq_one_letter_code
_entity_poly.pdbx_strand_id
1 'polypeptide(L)' 'MPRKRLNLDLSHSQYQDLDMALEDHRHGLKKLEEESILGFGLEPEYWHGRVAEVEELREIVRENAVEVSDEDSDAR' A
#
# COMPACT_ATOMS: atom_id res chain seq x y z
N MET A 1 16.34 5.55 -10.26
CA MET A 1 15.46 6.57 -9.68
C MET A 1 15.82 6.75 -8.21
N PRO A 2 15.68 7.95 -7.62
CA PRO A 2 15.91 8.13 -6.18
C PRO A 2 14.92 7.26 -5.39
N ARG A 3 15.42 6.52 -4.40
CA ARG A 3 14.57 5.72 -3.50
C ARG A 3 13.62 6.66 -2.76
N LYS A 4 12.32 6.47 -2.92
CA LYS A 4 11.30 7.18 -2.12
C LYS A 4 11.39 6.64 -0.69
N ARG A 5 11.52 7.53 0.30
CA ARG A 5 11.47 7.18 1.72
C ARG A 5 10.29 7.88 2.35
N LEU A 6 9.52 7.14 3.13
CA LEU A 6 8.44 7.63 3.97
C LEU A 6 8.84 7.36 5.41
N ASN A 7 8.94 8.41 6.22
CA ASN A 7 9.10 8.26 7.66
C ASN A 7 7.70 8.30 8.28
N LEU A 8 7.25 7.18 8.83
CA LEU A 8 5.94 7.04 9.44
C LEU A 8 6.13 6.71 10.93
N ASP A 9 5.42 7.42 11.79
CA ASP A 9 5.36 7.14 13.23
C ASP A 9 3.95 6.57 13.50
N LEU A 10 3.85 5.25 13.58
CA LEU A 10 2.59 4.51 13.64
C LEU A 10 2.64 3.53 14.81
N SER A 11 1.53 3.40 15.52
CA SER A 11 1.31 2.27 16.43
C SER A 11 1.27 0.95 15.63
N HIS A 12 1.39 -0.19 16.31
CA HIS A 12 1.34 -1.49 15.64
C HIS A 12 0.00 -1.71 14.94
N SER A 13 -1.11 -1.33 15.59
CA SER A 13 -2.46 -1.37 15.01
C SER A 13 -2.60 -0.45 13.78
N GLN A 14 -2.09 0.79 13.84
CA GLN A 14 -2.13 1.71 12.71
C GLN A 14 -1.31 1.22 11.51
N TYR A 15 -0.18 0.56 11.77
CA TYR A 15 0.60 -0.10 10.73
C TYR A 15 -0.18 -1.23 10.06
N GLN A 16 -0.82 -2.11 10.85
CA GLN A 16 -1.63 -3.19 10.31
C GLN A 16 -2.81 -2.68 9.45
N ASP A 17 -3.51 -1.65 9.94
CA ASP A 17 -4.61 -1.02 9.21
C ASP A 17 -4.11 -0.41 7.89
N LEU A 18 -2.93 0.23 7.89
CA LEU A 18 -2.34 0.79 6.69
C LEU A 18 -1.91 -0.29 5.68
N ASP A 19 -1.25 -1.37 6.12
CA ASP A 19 -0.87 -2.48 5.25
C ASP A 19 -2.10 -3.14 4.61
N MET A 20 -3.18 -3.29 5.38
CA MET A 20 -4.44 -3.87 4.92
C MET A 20 -5.15 -2.96 3.92
N ALA A 21 -5.25 -1.66 4.21
CA ALA A 21 -5.86 -0.69 3.29
C ALA A 21 -5.12 -0.62 1.95
N LEU A 22 -3.79 -0.71 1.96
CA LEU A 22 -2.98 -0.76 0.73
C LEU A 22 -3.21 -2.06 -0.06
N GLU A 23 -3.32 -3.20 0.63
CA GLU A 23 -3.65 -4.48 -0.01
C GLU A 23 -5.03 -4.45 -0.67
N ASP A 24 -6.04 -3.96 0.05
CA ASP A 24 -7.41 -3.84 -0.44
C ASP A 24 -7.48 -2.91 -1.66
N HIS A 25 -6.79 -1.77 -1.61
CA HIS A 25 -6.73 -0.85 -2.74
C HIS A 25 -6.07 -1.50 -3.96
N ARG A 26 -4.94 -2.20 -3.77
CA ARG A 26 -4.26 -2.95 -4.83
C ARG A 26 -5.16 -4.03 -5.43
N HIS A 27 -5.90 -4.75 -4.59
CA HIS A 27 -6.84 -5.77 -5.06
C HIS A 27 -7.97 -5.14 -5.89
N GLY A 28 -8.47 -3.97 -5.51
CA GLY A 28 -9.41 -3.19 -6.32
C GLY A 28 -8.85 -2.82 -7.69
N LEU A 29 -7.58 -2.40 -7.77
CA LEU A 29 -6.92 -2.07 -9.03
C LEU A 29 -6.72 -3.31 -9.93
N LYS A 30 -6.42 -4.48 -9.34
CA LYS A 30 -6.34 -5.75 -10.10
C LYS A 30 -7.68 -6.11 -10.74
N LYS A 31 -8.81 -5.86 -10.06
CA LYS A 31 -10.14 -6.06 -10.65
C LYS A 31 -10.37 -5.13 -11.85
N LEU A 32 -9.94 -3.88 -11.75
CA LEU A 32 -10.04 -2.93 -12.86
C LEU A 32 -9.14 -3.34 -14.04
N GLU A 33 -7.96 -3.91 -13.78
CA GLU A 33 -7.11 -4.52 -14.81
C GLU A 33 -7.82 -5.69 -15.50
N GLU A 34 -8.41 -6.60 -14.73
CA GLU A 34 -9.20 -7.73 -15.27
C GLU A 34 -10.40 -7.26 -16.11
N GLU A 35 -11.12 -6.24 -15.64
CA GLU A 35 -12.23 -5.63 -16.38
C GLU A 35 -11.76 -4.92 -17.67
N SER A 36 -10.57 -4.31 -17.65
CA SER A 36 -10.02 -3.62 -18.83
C SER A 36 -9.65 -4.56 -19.96
N ILE A 37 -9.25 -5.79 -19.66
CA ILE A 37 -9.03 -6.84 -20.67
C ILE A 37 -10.32 -7.16 -21.42
N LEU A 38 -11.48 -6.96 -20.78
CA LEU A 38 -12.81 -7.12 -21.38
C LEU A 38 -13.30 -5.86 -22.12
N GLY A 39 -12.49 -4.80 -22.20
CA GLY A 39 -12.80 -3.56 -22.91
C GLY A 39 -13.50 -2.49 -22.07
N PHE A 40 -13.48 -2.60 -20.74
CA PHE A 40 -14.06 -1.59 -19.85
C PHE A 40 -12.98 -0.66 -19.26
N GLY A 41 -13.24 0.66 -19.26
CA GLY A 41 -12.35 1.62 -18.60
C GLY A 41 -11.07 1.94 -19.39
N LEU A 42 -9.97 2.19 -18.66
CA LEU A 42 -8.65 2.49 -19.22
C LEU A 42 -7.90 1.22 -19.62
N GLU A 43 -6.83 1.35 -20.42
CA GLU A 43 -6.02 0.22 -20.92
C GLU A 43 -5.42 -0.63 -19.78
N PRO A 44 -5.26 -1.95 -19.97
CA PRO A 44 -4.68 -2.85 -18.95
C PRO A 44 -3.33 -2.39 -18.43
N GLU A 45 -2.48 -1.84 -19.29
CA GLU A 45 -1.14 -1.34 -18.94
C GLU A 45 -1.19 -0.19 -17.93
N TYR A 46 -2.23 0.64 -17.98
CA TYR A 46 -2.44 1.70 -17.00
C TYR A 46 -2.72 1.11 -15.62
N TRP A 47 -3.64 0.16 -15.53
CA TRP A 47 -4.02 -0.48 -14.26
C TRP A 47 -2.87 -1.31 -13.70
N HIS A 48 -2.17 -2.05 -14.56
CA HIS A 48 -0.96 -2.78 -14.21
C HIS A 48 0.09 -1.88 -13.55
N GLY A 49 0.35 -0.71 -14.14
CA GLY A 49 1.26 0.28 -13.56
C GLY A 49 0.80 0.78 -12.18
N ARG A 50 -0.50 0.98 -11.98
CA ARG A 50 -1.06 1.37 -10.67
C ARG A 50 -0.94 0.26 -9.64
N VAL A 51 -1.20 -1.00 -10.01
CA VAL A 51 -1.00 -2.16 -9.13
C VAL A 51 0.45 -2.24 -8.66
N ALA A 52 1.40 -2.08 -9.57
CA ALA A 52 2.83 -2.10 -9.25
C ALA A 52 3.25 -0.96 -8.31
N GLU A 53 2.72 0.25 -8.50
CA GLU A 53 3.00 1.39 -7.62
C GLU A 53 2.47 1.20 -6.20
N VAL A 54 1.28 0.60 -6.04
CA VAL A 54 0.72 0.33 -4.71
C VAL A 54 1.50 -0.79 -4.01
N GLU A 55 1.96 -1.81 -4.75
CA GLU A 55 2.87 -2.83 -4.18
C GLU A 55 4.20 -2.19 -3.73
N GLU A 56 4.80 -1.32 -4.55
CA GLU A 56 6.03 -0.60 -4.16
C GLU A 56 5.81 0.24 -2.88
N LEU A 57 4.68 0.95 -2.79
CA LEU A 57 4.34 1.73 -1.60
C LEU A 57 4.16 0.83 -0.37
N ARG A 58 3.51 -0.31 -0.52
CA ARG A 58 3.29 -1.27 0.57
C ARG A 58 4.60 -1.88 1.05
N GLU A 59 5.53 -2.17 0.15
CA GLU A 59 6.87 -2.61 0.52
C GLU A 59 7.65 -1.53 1.26
N ILE A 60 7.57 -0.27 0.83
CA ILE A 60 8.15 0.87 1.58
C ILE A 60 7.56 0.96 2.99
N VAL A 61 6.23 0.80 3.14
CA VAL A 61 5.58 0.82 4.46
C VAL A 61 6.09 -0.31 5.34
N ARG A 62 6.22 -1.54 4.80
CA ARG A 62 6.76 -2.70 5.54
C ARG A 62 8.21 -2.55 5.95
N GLU A 63 9.04 -1.97 5.08
CA GLU A 63 10.47 -1.77 5.34
C GLU A 63 10.76 -0.63 6.33
N ASN A 64 9.87 0.36 6.43
CA ASN A 64 10.10 1.59 7.20
C ASN A 64 9.19 1.73 8.42
N ALA A 65 8.24 0.82 8.63
CA ALA A 65 7.47 0.77 9.86
C ALA A 65 8.36 0.30 11.01
N VAL A 66 8.64 1.21 11.94
CA VAL A 66 9.14 0.83 13.26
C VAL A 66 7.90 0.38 14.04
N GLU A 67 7.79 -0.91 14.34
CA GLU A 67 6.75 -1.40 15.25
C GLU A 67 6.98 -0.79 16.63
N VAL A 68 6.27 0.29 16.93
CA VAL A 68 6.20 0.82 18.29
C VAL A 68 5.15 -0.02 19.01
N SER A 69 5.55 -0.69 20.09
CA SER A 69 4.62 -1.49 20.87
C SER A 69 3.50 -0.58 21.39
N ASP A 70 2.24 -1.04 21.32
CA ASP A 70 1.09 -0.23 21.77
C ASP A 70 1.20 0.11 23.28
N GLU A 71 2.03 -0.61 24.04
CA GLU A 71 2.33 -0.36 25.46
C GLU A 71 3.21 0.90 25.68
N ASP A 72 4.01 1.31 24.68
CA ASP A 72 4.89 2.49 24.78
C ASP A 72 4.16 3.80 24.40
N SER A 73 2.97 3.72 23.81
CA SER A 73 2.19 4.88 23.36
C SER A 73 1.46 5.61 24.50
N ASP A 74 1.12 4.90 25.59
CA ASP A 74 0.42 5.48 26.76
C ASP A 74 1.37 6.14 27.78
N ALA A 75 2.68 6.08 27.55
CA ALA A 75 3.70 6.58 28.48
C ALA A 75 4.25 7.99 28.13
N ARG A 76 3.69 8.69 27.13
CA ARG A 76 4.14 10.02 26.69
C ARG A 76 3.11 11.12 26.88
#